data_AF-A0AAD5WG04-F1
#
_entry.id   AF-A0AAD5WG04-F1
#
_cell.length_a   1.000
_cell.length_b   1.000
_cell.length_c   1.000
_cell.angle_alpha   90.00
_cell.angle_beta   90.00
_cell.angle_gamma   90.00
#
_symmetry.space_group_name_H-M   'P 1'
#
loop_
_entity.id
_entity.type
_entity.pdbx_description
1 polymer ?
#
loop_
_entity_poly.entity_id
_entity_poly.type
_entity_poly.pdbx_seq_one_letter_code
_entity_poly.pdbx_strand_id
1 'polypeptide(L)'
;MEGMRPKCVIFGNTVTLLCNIDMCKLGGSEPQQLVEAVPSSHLSITGTLTTTNVIMANWSRQMWQSGVNKVVRTLALGPLGSHFFWAVAAVS
;
A
#
# COMPACT_ATOMS: atom_id res chain seq x y z
N MET A 1 -3.98 23.93 16.37
CA MET A 1 -4.85 23.62 15.22
C MET A 1 -4.94 22.10 15.16
N GLU A 2 -6.02 21.54 15.68
CA GLU A 2 -6.25 20.09 15.64
C GLU A 2 -6.45 19.71 14.17
N GLY A 3 -5.52 18.92 13.61
CA GLY A 3 -5.58 18.53 12.22
C GLY A 3 -6.79 17.65 11.98
N MET A 4 -7.69 18.10 11.11
CA MET A 4 -8.84 17.33 10.62
C MET A 4 -8.35 15.95 10.16
N ARG A 5 -8.83 14.87 10.79
CA ARG A 5 -8.46 13.50 10.38
C ARG A 5 -9.32 13.10 9.16
N PRO A 6 -8.71 12.65 8.04
CA PRO A 6 -9.47 12.20 6.89
C PRO A 6 -10.36 11.02 7.27
N LYS A 7 -11.62 11.04 6.81
CA LYS A 7 -12.54 9.90 6.90
C LYS A 7 -12.29 8.96 5.72
N CYS A 8 -12.25 7.66 5.97
CA CYS A 8 -12.03 6.66 4.93
C CYS A 8 -13.36 6.22 4.31
N VAL A 9 -13.43 6.18 2.99
CA VAL A 9 -14.51 5.50 2.26
C VAL A 9 -14.13 4.03 2.09
N ILE A 10 -14.95 3.13 2.64
CA ILE A 10 -14.72 1.69 2.58
C ILE A 10 -15.74 1.08 1.63
N PHE A 11 -15.25 0.37 0.61
CA PHE A 11 -16.08 -0.48 -0.24
C PHE A 11 -15.72 -1.95 0.04
N GLY A 12 -16.71 -2.74 0.48
CA GLY A 12 -16.45 -4.08 1.00
C GLY A 12 -15.57 -4.02 2.26
N ASN A 13 -14.31 -4.43 2.14
CA ASN A 13 -13.30 -4.38 3.21
C ASN A 13 -12.10 -3.47 2.87
N THR A 14 -12.17 -2.71 1.77
CA THR A 14 -11.04 -1.96 1.23
C THR A 14 -11.29 -0.46 1.32
N VAL A 15 -10.32 0.31 1.83
CA VAL A 15 -10.33 1.77 1.74
C VAL A 15 -10.06 2.17 0.30
N THR A 16 -11.07 2.70 -0.38
CA THR A 16 -10.97 3.08 -1.79
C THR A 16 -10.64 4.55 -1.97
N LEU A 17 -11.12 5.40 -1.06
CA LEU A 17 -10.99 6.85 -1.15
C LEU A 17 -10.84 7.48 0.25
N LEU A 18 -10.27 8.67 0.29
CA LEU A 18 -10.19 9.51 1.50
C LEU A 18 -11.12 10.72 1.35
N CYS A 19 -11.67 11.15 2.47
CA CYS A 19 -12.54 12.30 2.58
C CYS A 19 -12.01 13.26 3.63
N ASN A 20 -11.62 14.46 3.20
CA ASN A 20 -11.02 15.46 4.09
C ASN A 20 -12.06 16.36 4.79
N ILE A 21 -13.35 16.12 4.56
CA ILE A 21 -14.45 16.89 5.14
C ILE A 21 -15.33 16.04 6.07
N ASP A 22 -16.07 16.70 6.95
CA ASP A 22 -16.91 16.03 7.93
C ASP A 22 -18.10 15.27 7.32
N MET A 23 -18.53 15.63 6.11
CA MET A 23 -19.70 15.03 5.45
C MET A 23 -19.36 14.53 4.05
N CYS A 24 -18.84 13.30 3.94
CA CYS A 24 -18.80 12.61 2.66
C CYS A 24 -20.12 11.89 2.38
N LYS A 25 -20.84 12.35 1.36
CA LYS A 25 -22.03 11.67 0.83
C LYS A 25 -21.70 11.14 -0.56
N LEU A 26 -21.63 9.82 -0.70
CA LEU A 26 -21.51 9.15 -2.00
C LEU A 26 -22.91 8.99 -2.58
N GLY A 27 -23.16 9.51 -3.80
CA GLY A 27 -24.42 9.29 -4.53
C GLY A 27 -25.38 10.49 -4.61
N GLY A 28 -24.95 11.70 -4.27
CA GLY A 28 -25.69 12.94 -4.57
C GLY A 28 -25.12 13.68 -5.78
N SER A 29 -25.86 14.66 -6.32
CA SER A 29 -25.42 15.61 -7.37
C SER A 29 -24.34 16.61 -6.92
N GLU A 30 -23.62 16.27 -5.85
CA GLU A 30 -22.58 17.09 -5.23
C GLU A 30 -21.24 16.81 -5.94
N PRO A 31 -20.36 17.81 -6.05
CA PRO A 31 -19.15 17.69 -6.86
C PRO A 31 -18.25 16.58 -6.32
N GLN A 32 -17.73 15.76 -7.23
CA GLN A 32 -16.70 14.72 -7.01
C GLN A 32 -15.38 15.27 -6.41
N GLN A 33 -15.34 16.55 -6.03
CA GLN A 33 -14.21 17.32 -5.53
C GLN A 33 -13.96 17.14 -4.02
N LEU A 34 -14.83 16.44 -3.30
CA LEU A 34 -14.73 16.25 -1.85
C LEU A 34 -14.04 14.95 -1.45
N VAL A 35 -13.68 14.14 -2.44
CA VAL A 35 -13.15 12.80 -2.26
C VAL A 35 -11.83 12.67 -3.02
N GLU A 36 -10.78 12.27 -2.31
CA GLU A 36 -9.44 12.14 -2.85
C GLU A 36 -9.04 10.67 -2.96
N ALA A 37 -8.18 10.36 -3.94
CA ALA A 37 -7.55 9.06 -4.02
C ALA A 37 -6.65 8.82 -2.81
N VAL A 38 -6.51 7.57 -2.38
CA VAL A 38 -5.57 7.21 -1.31
C VAL A 38 -4.14 7.56 -1.77
N PRO A 39 -3.38 8.39 -1.03
CA PRO A 39 -2.02 8.75 -1.38
C PRO A 39 -1.13 7.51 -1.56
N SER A 40 -0.22 7.56 -2.54
CA SER A 40 0.70 6.46 -2.81
C SER A 40 1.61 6.12 -1.62
N SER A 41 1.89 7.09 -0.74
CA SER A 41 2.61 6.88 0.51
C SER A 41 1.90 5.95 1.50
N HIS A 42 0.57 5.84 1.44
CA HIS A 42 -0.21 4.90 2.25
C HIS A 42 -0.32 3.51 1.59
N LEU A 43 0.00 3.42 0.31
CA LEU A 43 -0.07 2.19 -0.49
C LEU A 43 1.29 1.53 -0.71
N SER A 44 2.38 2.18 -0.26
CA SER A 44 3.75 1.72 -0.47
C SER A 44 4.48 1.57 0.86
N ILE A 45 5.29 0.51 0.94
CA ILE A 45 6.23 0.27 2.03
C ILE A 45 7.62 0.26 1.40
N THR A 46 8.47 1.19 1.82
CA THR A 46 9.86 1.30 1.36
C THR A 46 10.81 1.03 2.52
N GLY A 47 11.95 0.39 2.25
CA GLY A 47 12.96 0.14 3.27
C GLY A 47 14.27 -0.35 2.66
N THR A 48 15.28 -0.50 3.51
CA THR A 48 16.59 -1.02 3.13
C THR A 48 16.78 -2.40 3.73
N LEU A 49 17.15 -3.37 2.89
CA LEU A 49 17.54 -4.70 3.34
C LEU A 49 19.07 -4.77 3.42
N THR A 50 19.59 -5.07 4.60
CA THR A 50 21.02 -5.30 4.82
C THR A 50 21.26 -6.78 5.02
N THR A 51 22.25 -7.33 4.31
CA THR A 51 22.66 -8.73 4.43
C THR A 51 24.12 -8.81 4.87
N THR A 52 24.42 -9.75 5.75
CA THR A 52 25.80 -10.14 6.10
C THR A 52 26.29 -11.33 5.26
N ASN A 53 25.39 -11.97 4.52
CA ASN A 53 25.73 -13.08 3.65
C ASN A 53 26.40 -12.56 2.37
N VAL A 54 27.67 -12.94 2.18
CA VAL A 54 28.52 -12.51 1.06
C VAL A 54 27.95 -12.95 -0.31
N ILE A 55 27.23 -14.07 -0.37
CA ILE A 55 26.60 -14.54 -1.62
C ILE A 55 25.45 -13.60 -1.99
N MET A 56 24.55 -13.31 -1.03
CA MET A 56 23.44 -12.38 -1.26
C MET A 56 23.91 -10.94 -1.52
N ALA A 57 25.01 -10.52 -0.90
CA ALA A 57 25.59 -9.20 -1.17
C ALA A 57 26.02 -9.04 -2.64
N ASN A 58 26.41 -10.13 -3.30
CA ASN A 58 26.82 -10.15 -4.71
C ASN A 58 25.67 -10.49 -5.68
N TRP A 59 24.43 -10.54 -5.19
CA TRP A 59 23.28 -10.77 -6.06
C TRP A 59 23.07 -9.61 -7.03
N SER A 60 22.77 -9.95 -8.29
CA SER A 60 22.30 -8.98 -9.26
C SER A 60 20.93 -8.45 -8.84
N ARG A 61 20.53 -7.30 -9.41
CA ARG A 61 19.20 -6.72 -9.20
C ARG A 61 18.07 -7.72 -9.51
N GLN A 62 18.23 -8.54 -10.55
CA GLN A 62 17.23 -9.56 -10.91
C GLN A 62 17.15 -10.69 -9.87
N MET A 63 18.28 -11.09 -9.29
CA MET A 63 18.31 -12.08 -8.20
C MET A 63 17.62 -11.52 -6.94
N TRP A 64 17.93 -10.29 -6.56
CA TRP A 64 17.22 -9.60 -5.48
C TRP A 64 15.72 -9.49 -5.75
N GLN A 65 15.33 -9.08 -6.96
CA GLN A 65 13.93 -8.99 -7.35
C GLN A 65 13.21 -10.34 -7.23
N SER A 66 13.85 -11.43 -7.65
CA SER A 66 13.32 -12.79 -7.48
C SER A 66 13.14 -13.15 -5.99
N GLY A 67 14.12 -12.80 -5.15
CA GLY A 67 14.04 -12.97 -3.70
C GLY A 67 12.86 -12.23 -3.07
N VAL A 68 12.74 -10.93 -3.32
CA VAL A 68 11.65 -10.12 -2.75
C VAL A 68 10.29 -10.54 -3.31
N ASN A 69 10.20 -10.95 -4.58
CA ASN A 69 8.95 -11.52 -5.13
C ASN A 69 8.51 -12.79 -4.40
N LYS A 70 9.45 -13.66 -3.98
CA LYS A 70 9.12 -14.81 -3.14
C LYS A 70 8.59 -14.38 -1.77
N VAL A 71 9.20 -13.36 -1.16
CA VAL A 71 8.70 -12.81 0.12
C VAL A 71 7.26 -12.30 -0.04
N VAL A 72 6.94 -11.53 -1.08
CA VAL A 72 5.57 -11.07 -1.35
C VAL A 72 4.60 -12.25 -1.46
N ARG A 73 4.97 -13.31 -2.17
CA ARG A 73 4.15 -14.53 -2.26
C ARG A 73 3.95 -15.21 -0.92
N THR A 74 5.00 -15.31 -0.10
CA THR A 74 4.90 -15.88 1.25
C THR A 74 3.99 -15.04 2.14
N LEU A 75 4.07 -13.72 2.07
CA LEU A 75 3.19 -12.81 2.81
C LEU A 75 1.73 -12.96 2.36
N ALA A 76 1.49 -13.12 1.05
CA ALA A 76 0.17 -13.31 0.47
C ALA A 76 -0.49 -14.65 0.92
N LEU A 77 0.30 -15.68 1.20
CA LEU A 77 -0.18 -16.95 1.74
C LEU A 77 -0.40 -16.93 3.26
N GLY A 78 0.16 -15.93 3.95
CA GLY A 78 0.06 -15.78 5.40
C GLY A 78 -1.12 -14.93 5.86
N PRO A 79 -1.17 -14.60 7.16
CA PRO A 79 -2.22 -13.75 7.74
C PRO A 79 -2.33 -12.37 7.08
N LEU A 80 -1.24 -11.89 6.48
CA LEU A 80 -1.20 -10.61 5.78
C LEU A 80 -1.89 -10.63 4.41
N GLY A 81 -2.13 -11.80 3.82
CA GLY A 81 -2.74 -11.92 2.49
C GLY A 81 -4.15 -11.35 2.37
N SER A 82 -4.93 -11.38 3.46
CA SER A 82 -6.29 -10.83 3.48
C SER A 82 -6.33 -9.30 3.60
N HIS A 83 -5.21 -8.65 3.90
CA HIS A 83 -5.11 -7.20 4.08
C HIS A 83 -4.82 -6.45 2.79
N PHE A 84 -4.46 -7.15 1.70
CA PHE A 84 -4.10 -6.54 0.43
C PHE A 84 -4.86 -7.22 -0.71
N PHE A 85 -5.45 -6.43 -1.62
CA PHE A 85 -6.04 -6.98 -2.86
C PHE A 85 -4.95 -7.47 -3.82
N TRP A 86 -3.86 -6.71 -3.92
CA TRP A 86 -2.67 -7.06 -4.69
C TRP A 86 -1.46 -6.34 -4.09
N ALA A 87 -0.27 -6.89 -4.32
CA ALA A 87 0.99 -6.28 -3.93
C ALA A 87 2.07 -6.59 -4.96
N VAL A 88 2.95 -5.63 -5.21
CA VAL A 88 4.15 -5.79 -6.04
C VAL A 88 5.34 -5.26 -5.26
N ALA A 89 6.46 -5.97 -5.33
CA ALA A 89 7.72 -5.48 -4.82
C ALA A 89 8.61 -5.01 -5.97
N ALA A 90 9.45 -4.02 -5.70
CA ALA A 90 10.46 -3.54 -6.61
C ALA A 90 11.78 -3.35 -5.85
N VAL A 91 12.88 -3.72 -6.49
CA VAL A 91 14.24 -3.42 -6.04
C VAL A 91 14.78 -2.30 -6.92
N SER A 92 15.21 -1.20 -6.31
CA SER A 92 15.70 0.00 -6.99
C SER A 92 17.19 0.19 -6.79
#